data_AF-A0A1V5TRN1-F1
#
_entry.id   AF-A0A1V5TRN1-F1
#
_cell.length_a   1.000
_cell.length_b   1.000
_cell.length_c   1.000
_cell.angle_alpha   90.00
_cell.angle_beta   90.00
_cell.angle_gamma   90.00
#
_symmetry.space_group_name_H-M   'P 1'
#
loop_
_entity.id
_entity.type
_entity.pdbx_description
1 polymer ?
#
loop_
_entity_poly.entity_id
_entity_poly.type
_entity_poly.pdbx_seq_one_letter_code
_entity_poly.pdbx_strand_id
1 'polypeptide(L)' 'MFADGDFGAFTRACPRQKLLVAANCSDSVRAFGLPECGGCNVLMAGGGSVENGRVFCGPYSAMIIELDRQDGGESRA' A
#
# COMPACT_ATOMS: atom_id res chain seq x y z
N MET A 1 5.21 8.81 -7.14
CA MET A 1 3.80 8.76 -7.58
C MET A 1 3.79 7.96 -8.87
N PHE A 2 2.90 6.97 -8.97
CA PHE A 2 2.66 6.17 -10.16
C PHE A 2 1.18 6.33 -10.51
N ALA A 3 0.87 6.65 -11.76
CA ALA A 3 -0.48 6.72 -12.26
C ALA A 3 -0.52 6.06 -13.63
N ASP A 4 -1.54 5.23 -13.86
CA ASP A 4 -1.77 4.53 -15.11
C ASP A 4 -3.26 4.56 -15.41
N GLY A 5 -3.66 5.46 -16.31
CA GLY A 5 -5.07 5.71 -16.65
C GLY A 5 -5.91 6.09 -15.43
N ASP A 6 -6.82 5.20 -15.06
CA ASP A 6 -7.79 5.30 -13.97
C ASP A 6 -7.27 4.74 -12.62
N PHE A 7 -5.99 4.36 -12.56
CA PHE A 7 -5.32 3.92 -11.36
C PHE A 7 -4.26 4.93 -10.90
N GLY A 8 -4.19 5.19 -9.60
CA GLY A 8 -3.17 6.06 -9.02
C GLY A 8 -2.66 5.53 -7.68
N ALA A 9 -1.35 5.60 -7.49
CA ALA A 9 -0.69 5.27 -6.23
C ALA A 9 0.44 6.25 -5.89
N PHE A 10 0.56 6.61 -4.63
CA PHE A 10 1.64 7.47 -4.15
C PHE A 10 2.03 7.12 -2.73
N THR A 11 3.29 7.37 -2.40
CA THR A 11 3.79 7.21 -1.04
C THR A 11 3.76 8.52 -0.28
N ARG A 12 3.59 8.44 1.03
CA ARG A 12 3.71 9.57 1.96
C ARG A 12 4.61 9.18 3.12
N ALA A 13 5.64 9.99 3.35
CA ALA A 13 6.38 9.95 4.61
C ALA A 13 5.55 10.66 5.68
N CYS A 14 5.30 9.97 6.79
CA CYS A 14 4.67 10.49 7.99
C CYS A 14 5.68 10.39 9.15
N PRO A 15 5.47 11.09 10.28
CA PRO A 15 6.48 11.21 11.35
C PRO A 15 7.04 9.91 11.95
N ARG A 16 6.44 8.73 11.70
CA ARG A 16 6.92 7.42 12.17
C ARG A 16 6.63 6.27 11.20
N GLN A 17 6.15 6.57 10.00
CA GLN A 17 5.70 5.53 9.09
C GLN A 17 5.77 6.03 7.66
N LYS A 18 5.91 5.08 6.74
CA LYS A 18 5.77 5.33 5.32
C LYS A 18 4.47 4.69 4.86
N LEU A 19 3.59 5.49 4.28
CA LEU A 19 2.33 5.01 3.75
C LEU A 19 2.39 4.90 2.23
N LEU A 20 1.68 3.92 1.69
CA LEU A 20 1.25 3.85 0.31
C LEU A 20 -0.26 4.09 0.28
N VAL A 21 -0.68 5.04 -0.53
CA VAL A 21 -2.08 5.28 -0.85
C VAL A 21 -2.29 4.85 -2.29
N ALA A 22 -3.28 3.99 -2.53
CA ALA A 22 -3.67 3.53 -3.86
C ALA A 22 -5.17 3.73 -4.06
N ALA A 23 -5.56 4.17 -5.24
CA ALA A 23 -6.95 4.31 -5.66
C ALA A 23 -7.11 3.70 -7.06
N ASN A 24 -8.12 2.84 -7.19
CA ASN A 24 -8.50 2.21 -8.44
C ASN A 24 -9.89 2.71 -8.83
N CYS A 25 -9.95 3.54 -9.87
CA CYS A 25 -11.19 4.06 -10.43
C CYS A 25 -11.68 3.25 -11.65
N SER A 26 -11.08 2.08 -11.91
CA SER A 26 -11.50 1.16 -12.97
C SER A 26 -12.53 0.14 -12.48
N ASP A 27 -13.19 -0.54 -13.43
CA ASP A 27 -14.06 -1.69 -13.19
C ASP A 27 -13.30 -3.02 -13.03
N SER A 28 -11.97 -2.98 -13.10
CA SER A 28 -11.09 -4.15 -13.15
C SER A 28 -10.14 -4.15 -11.94
N VAL A 29 -9.64 -5.32 -11.54
CA VAL A 29 -8.63 -5.40 -10.47
C VAL A 29 -7.30 -4.85 -10.97
N ARG A 30 -6.68 -3.95 -10.19
CA ARG A 30 -5.33 -3.45 -10.45
C ARG A 30 -4.35 -4.07 -9.46
N ALA A 31 -3.25 -4.63 -9.96
CA ALA A 31 -2.26 -5.30 -9.13
C ALA A 31 -0.84 -4.82 -9.43
N PHE A 32 -0.06 -4.58 -8.38
CA PHE A 32 1.33 -4.12 -8.49
C PHE A 32 2.18 -4.64 -7.32
N GLY A 33 3.46 -4.85 -7.59
CA GLY A 33 4.42 -5.32 -6.58
C GLY A 33 4.88 -4.18 -5.67
N LEU A 34 5.13 -4.50 -4.41
CA LEU A 34 5.82 -3.63 -3.48
C LEU A 34 7.28 -4.04 -3.44
N PRO A 35 8.22 -3.16 -3.87
CA PRO A 35 9.62 -3.43 -3.66
C PRO A 35 9.86 -3.48 -2.14
N GLU A 36 10.25 -4.66 -1.65
CA GLU A 36 10.83 -4.86 -0.31
C GLU A 36 9.86 -4.78 0.89
N CYS A 37 8.61 -5.22 0.75
CA CYS A 37 7.75 -5.28 1.94
C CYS A 37 8.02 -6.51 2.81
N GLY A 38 8.97 -6.38 3.75
CA GLY A 38 9.27 -7.36 4.81
C GLY A 38 8.19 -7.47 5.90
N GLY A 39 7.11 -6.69 5.80
CA GLY A 39 6.00 -6.65 6.76
C GLY A 39 5.08 -5.46 6.50
N CYS A 40 4.26 -5.53 5.45
CA CYS A 40 3.27 -4.50 5.14
C CYS A 40 2.03 -4.69 6.01
N ASN A 41 1.52 -3.61 6.61
CA ASN A 41 0.24 -3.61 7.31
C ASN A 41 -0.82 -2.90 6.48
N VAL A 42 -1.94 -3.57 6.20
CA VAL A 42 -3.10 -2.93 5.57
C VAL A 42 -3.85 -2.14 6.64
N LEU A 43 -3.80 -0.82 6.55
CA LEU A 43 -4.50 0.07 7.49
C LEU A 43 -5.96 0.29 7.08
N MET A 44 -6.22 0.35 5.77
CA MET A 44 -7.56 0.47 5.21
C MET A 44 -7.62 -0.24 3.86
N ALA A 45 -8.65 -1.06 3.67
CA ALA A 45 -8.93 -1.73 2.41
C ALA A 45 -10.41 -1.59 2.05
N GLY A 46 -10.72 -0.63 1.17
CA GLY A 46 -12.06 -0.46 0.60
C GLY A 46 -12.34 -1.47 -0.53
N GLY A 47 -11.95 -2.74 -0.39
CA GLY A 47 -12.11 -3.77 -1.43
C GLY A 47 -10.81 -4.24 -2.08
N GLY A 48 -9.69 -4.24 -1.35
CA GLY A 48 -8.42 -4.76 -1.83
C GLY A 48 -7.67 -5.60 -0.80
N SER A 49 -6.61 -6.28 -1.21
CA SER A 49 -5.77 -7.13 -0.36
C SER A 49 -4.29 -6.90 -0.64
N VAL A 50 -3.44 -7.37 0.29
CA VAL A 50 -2.00 -7.46 0.09
C VAL A 50 -1.58 -8.90 0.34
N GLU A 51 -1.01 -9.55 -0.66
CA GLU A 51 -0.64 -10.96 -0.62
C GLU A 51 0.75 -11.13 -1.24
N ASN A 52 1.67 -11.79 -0.53
CA ASN A 52 3.02 -12.09 -1.00
C ASN A 52 3.77 -10.87 -1.59
N GLY A 53 3.69 -9.71 -0.92
CA GLY A 53 4.35 -8.48 -1.36
C GLY A 53 3.69 -7.81 -2.56
N ARG A 54 2.47 -8.22 -2.95
CA ARG A 54 1.71 -7.62 -4.04
C ARG A 54 0.42 -7.00 -3.51
N VAL A 55 0.10 -5.81 -4.00
CA VAL A 55 -1.17 -5.13 -3.72
C VAL A 55 -2.17 -5.51 -4.80
N PHE A 56 -3.39 -5.84 -4.39
CA PHE A 56 -4.54 -6.06 -5.27
C PHE A 56 -5.62 -5.05 -4.90
N CYS A 57 -5.82 -4.03 -5.72
CA CYS A 57 -6.85 -3.02 -5.54
C CYS A 57 -8.07 -3.40 -6.38
N GLY A 58 -9.18 -3.77 -5.74
CA GLY A 58 -10.41 -4.15 -6.45
C GLY A 58 -11.03 -2.99 -7.25
N PRO A 59 -12.07 -3.26 -8.05
CA PRO A 59 -12.79 -2.23 -8.81
C PRO A 59 -13.32 -1.12 -7.91
N TYR A 60 -13.23 0.14 -8.35
CA TYR A 60 -13.76 1.31 -7.63
C TYR A 60 -13.40 1.36 -6.13
N SER A 61 -12.14 1.08 -5.80
CA SER A 61 -11.66 0.95 -4.41
C SER A 61 -10.48 1.86 -4.08
N ALA A 62 -10.19 1.99 -2.79
CA ALA A 62 -8.97 2.64 -2.30
C ALA A 62 -8.35 1.86 -1.13
N MET A 63 -7.03 1.97 -1.01
CA MET A 63 -6.24 1.32 0.03
C MET A 63 -5.24 2.28 0.65
N ILE A 64 -5.00 2.10 1.95
CA ILE A 64 -3.89 2.71 2.68
C ILE A 64 -3.09 1.58 3.32
N ILE A 65 -1.82 1.50 2.95
CA ILE A 65 -0.90 0.44 3.37
C ILE A 65 0.29 1.09 4.07
N GLU A 66 0.64 0.61 5.26
CA GLU A 66 1.90 0.94 5.94
C GLU A 66 3.01 0.09 5.33
N LEU A 67 4.00 0.75 4.71
CA LEU A 67 5.16 0.11 4.09
C LEU A 67 6.29 -0.13 5.09
N ASP A 68 6.56 0.88 5.91
CA ASP A 68 7.59 0.84 6.95
C ASP A 68 7.03 1.48 8.21
N ARG A 69 7.19 0.80 9.34
CA ARG A 69 6.93 1.36 10.66
C ARG A 69 8.27 1.64 11.33
N GLN A 70 8.55 2.90 11.61
CA GLN A 70 9.67 3.26 12.50
C GLN A 70 9.19 3.05 13.93
N ASP A 71 9.21 1.80 14.38
CA ASP A 71 9.23 1.55 15.82
C ASP A 71 10.54 2.15 16.35
N GLY A 72 10.42 3.19 17.19
CA GLY A 72 11.56 3.76 17.89
C GLY A 72 12.32 2.63 18.57
N GLY A 73 13.58 2.47 18.20
CA GLY A 73 14.28 1.19 18.32
C GLY A 73 14.24 0.56 19.72
N GLU A 74 13.98 -0.74 19.73
CA GLU A 74 14.74 -1.68 20.53
C GLU A 74 14.78 -3.00 19.74
N SER A 75 15.82 -3.14 18.93
CA SER A 75 16.30 -4.46 18.51
C SER A 75 16.76 -5.16 19.78
N ARG A 76 15.90 -6.01 20.37
CA ARG A 76 16.35 -6.93 21.41
C ARG A 76 17.17 -8.03 20.74
N ALA A 77 18.43 -8.10 21.18
CA ALA A 77 19.41 -9.14 20.87
C ALA A 77 18.91 -10.54 21.25
#